data_AF-A0A6I1W7L0-F1
#
_entry.id   AF-A0A6I1W7L0-F1
#
_cell.length_a   1.000
_cell.length_b   1.000
_cell.length_c   1.000
_cell.angle_alpha   90.00
_cell.angle_beta   90.00
_cell.angle_gamma   90.00
#
_symmetry.space_group_name_H-M   'P 1'
#
loop_
_entity.id
_entity.type
_entity.pdbx_description
1 polymer ?
#
loop_
_entity_poly.entity_id
_entity_poly.type
_entity_poly.pdbx_seq_one_letter_code
_entity_poly.pdbx_strand_id
1 'polypeptide(L)'
;IPKGVGKSSEKDNARFPDEPQENILYFIEKHAPLLEPWQREVVRIVRKIAQYFYPQRQTQVMNEGWATFWHYTLMNDLYDEGLVT
;
A
#
# COMPACT_ATOMS: atom_id res chain seq x y z
N ILE A 1 21.89 28.03 -26.96
CA ILE A 1 20.92 26.92 -27.13
C ILE A 1 21.59 25.83 -27.97
N PRO A 2 22.02 24.70 -27.40
CA PRO A 2 22.40 23.53 -28.19
C PRO A 2 21.25 22.53 -28.24
N LYS A 3 20.82 22.18 -29.46
CA LYS A 3 19.99 20.99 -29.73
C LYS A 3 20.90 19.77 -29.74
N GLY A 4 20.60 18.79 -28.89
CA GLY A 4 21.12 17.43 -28.98
C GLY A 4 20.13 16.52 -29.70
N VAL A 5 20.51 16.09 -30.89
CA VAL A 5 20.05 14.91 -31.67
C VAL A 5 19.98 13.69 -30.73
N GLY A 6 19.05 12.73 -30.74
CA GLY A 6 18.15 12.14 -31.73
C GLY A 6 17.97 10.65 -31.32
N LYS A 7 16.95 9.99 -31.89
CA LYS A 7 16.46 8.61 -31.66
C LYS A 7 15.59 8.39 -30.41
N SER A 8 14.29 8.62 -30.59
CA SER A 8 13.26 7.77 -30.00
C SER A 8 13.33 6.38 -30.65
N SER A 9 14.26 5.54 -30.20
CA SER A 9 14.34 4.14 -30.64
C SER A 9 13.27 3.31 -29.93
N GLU A 10 12.59 2.45 -30.67
CA GLU A 10 11.47 1.56 -30.29
C GLU A 10 11.83 0.51 -29.20
N LYS A 11 12.35 0.93 -28.05
CA LYS A 11 12.64 0.08 -26.87
C LYS A 11 11.83 0.43 -25.62
N ASP A 12 10.90 1.38 -25.70
CA ASP A 12 10.23 1.96 -24.53
C ASP A 12 8.80 1.43 -24.30
N ASN A 13 8.62 0.11 -24.29
CA ASN A 13 7.41 -0.51 -23.73
C ASN A 13 7.73 -1.68 -22.79
N ALA A 14 8.97 -1.77 -22.29
CA ALA A 14 9.23 -2.65 -21.15
C ALA A 14 8.52 -2.05 -19.93
N ARG A 15 7.55 -2.79 -19.38
CA ARG A 15 6.83 -2.39 -18.17
C ARG A 15 7.86 -2.27 -17.05
N PHE A 16 8.05 -1.06 -16.52
CA PHE A 16 8.93 -0.82 -15.39
C PHE A 16 8.10 -0.45 -14.15
N PRO A 17 8.24 -1.16 -13.02
CA PRO A 17 9.04 -2.38 -12.82
C PRO A 17 8.45 -3.61 -13.56
N ASP A 18 9.31 -4.60 -13.85
CA ASP A 18 8.92 -5.85 -14.54
C ASP A 18 7.81 -6.58 -13.77
N GLU A 19 7.90 -6.55 -12.43
CA GLU A 19 6.87 -7.05 -11.53
C GLU A 19 6.31 -5.94 -10.62
N PRO A 20 4.99 -5.90 -10.37
CA PRO A 20 4.39 -4.96 -9.44
C PRO A 20 5.01 -5.08 -8.04
N GLN A 21 5.43 -3.96 -7.48
CA GLN A 21 5.97 -3.90 -6.12
C GLN A 21 4.89 -3.44 -5.15
N GLU A 22 4.50 -4.30 -4.21
CA GLU A 22 3.53 -3.96 -3.16
C GLU A 22 4.08 -2.84 -2.25
N ASN A 23 5.37 -2.89 -1.93
CA ASN A 23 6.03 -1.87 -1.13
C ASN A 23 6.50 -0.69 -1.99
N ILE A 24 5.59 0.25 -2.24
CA ILE A 24 5.84 1.46 -3.03
C ILE A 24 7.00 2.29 -2.44
N LEU A 25 7.11 2.36 -1.11
CA LEU A 25 8.20 3.10 -0.47
C LEU A 25 9.56 2.44 -0.69
N TYR A 26 9.62 1.11 -0.70
CA TYR A 26 10.83 0.37 -1.04
C TYR A 26 11.22 0.62 -2.51
N PHE A 27 10.23 0.57 -3.40
CA PHE A 27 10.44 0.84 -4.82
C PHE A 27 11.04 2.23 -5.05
N ILE A 28 10.45 3.28 -4.43
CA ILE A 28 10.97 4.64 -4.50
C ILE A 28 12.38 4.73 -3.89
N GLU A 29 12.61 4.11 -2.72
CA GLU A 29 13.92 4.06 -2.06
C GLU A 29 15.00 3.45 -2.94
N LYS A 30 14.68 2.55 -3.89
CA LYS A 30 15.67 1.92 -4.78
C LYS A 30 15.80 2.59 -6.13
N HIS A 31 14.68 2.97 -6.73
CA HIS A 31 14.64 3.33 -8.15
C HIS A 31 14.52 4.82 -8.43
N ALA A 32 14.22 5.67 -7.43
CA ALA A 32 14.12 7.11 -7.67
C ALA A 32 15.51 7.72 -7.95
N PRO A 33 15.77 8.22 -9.18
CA PRO A 33 17.10 8.69 -9.58
C PRO A 33 17.41 10.11 -9.07
N LEU A 34 16.38 10.88 -8.69
CA LEU A 34 16.50 12.29 -8.29
C LEU A 34 16.59 12.50 -6.77
N LEU A 35 16.53 11.43 -5.96
CA LEU A 35 16.60 11.56 -4.51
C LEU A 35 18.03 11.70 -4.02
N GLU A 36 18.30 12.79 -3.31
CA GLU A 36 19.52 12.97 -2.52
C GLU A 36 19.63 11.92 -1.40
N PRO A 37 20.85 11.63 -0.90
CA PRO A 37 21.05 10.60 0.13
C PRO A 37 20.16 10.76 1.37
N TRP A 38 19.97 11.98 1.88
CA TRP A 38 19.14 12.24 3.06
C TRP A 38 17.64 12.04 2.77
N GLN A 39 17.18 12.33 1.56
CA GLN A 39 15.79 12.11 1.15
C GLN A 39 15.47 10.62 1.10
N ARG A 40 16.41 9.82 0.56
CA ARG A 40 16.31 8.35 0.55
C ARG A 40 16.27 7.79 1.97
N GLU A 41 17.03 8.38 2.89
CA GLU A 41 17.01 8.00 4.30
C GLU A 41 15.65 8.30 4.96
N VAL A 42 15.04 9.45 4.69
CA VAL A 42 13.67 9.76 5.15
C VAL A 42 12.67 8.73 4.65
N VAL A 43 12.70 8.39 3.35
CA VAL A 43 11.82 7.35 2.77
C VAL A 43 12.05 6.00 3.46
N ARG A 44 13.29 5.63 3.72
CA ARG A 44 13.66 4.39 4.42
C ARG A 44 13.13 4.36 5.85
N ILE A 45 13.24 5.46 6.59
CA ILE A 45 12.72 5.58 7.96
C ILE A 45 11.20 5.40 7.97
N VAL A 46 10.50 6.14 7.12
CA VAL A 46 9.03 6.05 6.99
C VAL A 46 8.61 4.63 6.63
N ARG A 47 9.30 3.99 5.68
CA ARG A 47 9.04 2.59 5.30
C ARG A 47 9.17 1.63 6.47
N LYS A 48 10.26 1.73 7.23
CA LYS A 48 10.51 0.87 8.40
C LYS A 48 9.45 1.05 9.49
N ILE A 49 9.07 2.29 9.78
CA ILE A 49 8.02 2.60 10.75
C ILE A 49 6.67 2.04 10.28
N ALA A 50 6.31 2.26 9.01
CA ALA A 50 5.05 1.76 8.46
C ALA A 50 4.97 0.22 8.50
N GLN A 51 6.08 -0.47 8.21
CA GLN A 51 6.19 -1.93 8.31
C GLN A 51 6.09 -2.41 9.76
N TYR A 52 6.74 -1.72 10.70
CA TYR A 52 6.66 -2.04 12.13
C TYR A 52 5.21 -1.99 12.65
N PHE A 53 4.44 -0.98 12.26
CA PHE A 53 3.05 -0.81 12.67
C PHE A 53 2.02 -1.52 11.77
N TYR A 54 2.46 -2.21 10.71
CA TYR A 54 1.55 -2.90 9.79
C TYR A 54 0.71 -4.00 10.48
N PRO A 55 1.30 -4.89 11.31
CA PRO A 55 0.53 -5.92 12.01
C PRO A 55 -0.54 -5.36 12.95
N GLN A 56 -0.26 -4.24 13.63
CA GLN A 56 -1.21 -3.59 14.54
C GLN A 56 -2.46 -3.09 13.81
N ARG A 57 -2.28 -2.49 12.62
CA ARG A 57 -3.43 -2.08 11.80
C ARG A 57 -4.23 -3.27 11.31
N GLN A 58 -3.58 -4.38 10.95
CA GLN A 58 -4.28 -5.59 10.54
C GLN A 58 -5.12 -6.20 11.68
N THR A 59 -4.60 -6.24 12.91
CA THR A 59 -5.37 -6.76 14.05
C THR A 59 -6.54 -5.85 14.40
N GLN A 60 -6.37 -4.53 14.31
CA GLN A 60 -7.47 -3.59 14.49
C GLN A 60 -8.58 -3.82 13.46
N VAL A 61 -8.24 -3.87 12.18
CA VAL A 61 -9.22 -4.12 11.09
C VAL A 61 -9.91 -5.47 11.28
N MET A 62 -9.17 -6.51 11.65
CA MET A 62 -9.75 -7.82 11.90
C MET A 62 -10.70 -7.80 13.10
N ASN A 63 -10.35 -7.08 14.17
CA ASN A 63 -11.21 -6.92 15.35
C ASN A 63 -12.50 -6.16 15.02
N GLU A 64 -12.40 -5.03 14.31
CA GLU A 64 -13.56 -4.26 13.85
C GLU A 64 -14.45 -5.07 12.88
N GLY A 65 -13.83 -5.81 11.97
CA GLY A 65 -14.53 -6.73 11.06
C GLY A 65 -15.27 -7.84 11.80
N TRP A 66 -14.63 -8.45 12.81
CA TRP A 66 -15.25 -9.50 13.63
C TRP A 66 -16.42 -8.98 14.46
N ALA A 67 -16.27 -7.79 15.05
CA ALA A 67 -17.35 -7.12 15.77
C ALA A 67 -18.55 -6.83 14.85
N THR A 68 -18.29 -6.34 13.63
CA THR A 68 -19.35 -6.06 12.64
C THR A 68 -20.03 -7.34 12.17
N PHE A 69 -19.26 -8.40 11.92
CA PHE A 69 -19.79 -9.71 11.53
C PHE A 69 -20.76 -10.25 12.58
N TRP A 70 -20.34 -10.33 13.85
CA TRP A 70 -21.21 -10.84 14.91
C TRP A 70 -22.37 -9.92 15.22
N HIS A 71 -22.16 -8.60 15.16
CA HIS A 71 -23.26 -7.66 15.29
C HIS A 71 -24.33 -7.93 14.23
N TYR A 72 -23.94 -8.07 12.96
CA TYR A 72 -24.87 -8.42 11.90
C TYR A 72 -25.54 -9.77 12.15
N THR A 73 -24.77 -10.82 12.42
CA THR A 73 -25.29 -12.18 12.61
C THR A 73 -26.30 -12.23 13.76
N LEU A 74 -25.92 -11.73 14.95
CA LEU A 74 -26.79 -11.77 16.12
C LEU A 74 -28.05 -10.92 15.93
N MET A 75 -27.93 -9.73 15.30
CA MET A 75 -29.10 -8.88 15.09
C MET A 75 -30.10 -9.51 14.13
N ASN A 76 -29.63 -10.21 13.08
CA ASN A 76 -30.53 -10.93 12.18
C ASN A 76 -31.15 -12.16 12.86
N ASP A 77 -30.37 -12.95 13.60
CA ASP A 77 -30.89 -14.10 14.35
C ASP A 77 -31.98 -13.67 15.35
N LEU A 78 -31.75 -12.57 16.09
CA LEU A 78 -32.73 -12.02 17.02
C LEU A 78 -33.97 -11.45 16.33
N TYR A 79 -33.82 -10.88 15.13
CA TYR A 79 -34.93 -10.41 14.32
C TYR A 79 -35.80 -11.59 13.84
N ASP A 80 -35.16 -12.65 13.37
CA ASP A 80 -35.84 -13.88 12.93
C ASP A 80 -36.59 -14.57 14.09
N GLU A 81 -36.07 -14.48 15.31
CA GLU A 81 -36.75 -14.92 16.54
C GLU A 81 -37.84 -13.95 17.04
N GLY A 82 -37.98 -12.76 16.43
CA GLY A 82 -38.94 -11.73 16.84
C GLY A 82 -38.60 -11.04 18.18
N LEU A 83 -37.36 -11.17 18.64
CA LEU A 83 -36.87 -10.55 19.89
C LEU A 83 -36.43 -9.09 19.69
N VAL A 84 -36.16 -8.71 18.44
CA VAL A 84 -35.82 -7.33 18.01
C VAL A 84 -36.63 -7.01 16.75
N THR A 85 -36.97 -5.73 16.56
CA THR A 85 -37.78 -5.21 15.44
C THR A 85 -36.99 -4.35 14.48
#